data_AF-A0AA38Z754-F1
#
_entry.id   AF-A0AA38Z754-F1
#
_cell.length_a   1.000
_cell.length_b   1.000
_cell.length_c   1.000
_cell.angle_alpha   90.00
_cell.angle_beta   90.00
_cell.angle_gamma   90.00
#
_symmetry.space_group_name_H-M   'P 1'
#
loop_
_entity.id
_entity.type
_entity.pdbx_description
1 polymer ?
#
loop_
_entity_poly.entity_id
_entity_poly.type
_entity_poly.pdbx_seq_one_letter_code
_entity_poly.pdbx_strand_id
1 'polypeptide(L)'
;MVADKGKKSKVSDRIVEEDADHIDGELVLSIEKLQELQDELEKVNEEASDKVLEVEQKYNEIRRPVYVKRNEIIKSIPDFWLTAFLSHPALCDLLSEEDQKVCHVT
;
A
#
# COMPACT_ATOMS: atom_id res chain seq x y z
N MET A 1 -68.55 27.54 21.11
CA MET A 1 -69.16 26.72 22.18
C MET A 1 -68.37 25.42 22.28
N VAL A 2 -67.56 25.27 23.33
CA VAL A 2 -67.57 24.16 24.32
C VAL A 2 -67.18 22.80 23.69
N ALA A 3 -65.89 22.44 23.71
CA ALA A 3 -65.20 21.61 24.72
C ALA A 3 -65.57 20.12 24.64
N ASP A 4 -64.57 19.25 24.40
CA ASP A 4 -64.44 18.00 25.15
C ASP A 4 -62.97 17.57 25.26
N LYS A 5 -62.64 16.91 26.37
CA LYS A 5 -61.31 16.79 26.97
C LYS A 5 -61.06 15.31 27.25
N GLY A 6 -59.99 14.79 26.65
CA GLY A 6 -59.16 13.73 27.25
C GLY A 6 -59.45 12.30 26.80
N LYS A 7 -58.38 11.56 26.48
CA LYS A 7 -57.84 10.48 27.33
C LYS A 7 -56.49 10.00 26.76
N LYS A 8 -55.44 10.03 27.59
CA LYS A 8 -54.13 9.40 27.32
C LYS A 8 -54.27 7.87 27.24
N SER A 9 -53.61 7.28 26.25
CA SER A 9 -53.11 5.89 26.24
C SER A 9 -51.77 5.97 25.50
N LYS A 10 -50.59 6.06 26.13
CA LYS A 10 -49.89 5.10 26.99
C LYS A 10 -49.70 3.71 26.38
N VAL A 11 -49.32 3.66 25.10
CA VAL A 11 -48.67 2.48 24.48
C VAL A 11 -47.73 3.01 23.38
N SER A 12 -46.43 3.11 23.65
CA SER A 12 -45.35 2.90 22.67
C SER A 12 -43.99 3.24 23.31
N ASP A 13 -43.73 2.69 24.51
CA ASP A 13 -42.48 2.92 25.26
C ASP A 13 -41.78 1.58 25.58
N ARG A 14 -41.99 0.54 24.75
CA ARG A 14 -41.60 -0.83 25.11
C ARG A 14 -41.07 -1.76 24.01
N ILE A 15 -40.57 -1.28 22.87
CA ILE A 15 -40.11 -2.24 21.82
C ILE A 15 -38.74 -1.92 21.20
N VAL A 16 -37.94 -0.94 21.66
CA VAL A 16 -36.66 -0.69 20.96
C VAL A 16 -35.50 -0.34 21.87
N GLU A 17 -35.29 -1.03 22.99
CA GLU A 17 -34.03 -0.87 23.76
C GLU A 17 -33.56 -2.17 24.48
N GLU A 18 -33.78 -3.37 23.92
CA GLU A 18 -33.27 -4.62 24.55
C GLU A 18 -32.48 -5.56 23.62
N ASP A 19 -32.06 -5.11 22.43
CA ASP A 19 -31.28 -5.94 21.48
C ASP A 19 -29.90 -5.34 21.14
N ALA A 20 -29.38 -4.44 21.99
CA ALA A 20 -28.10 -3.76 21.72
C ALA A 20 -26.87 -4.41 22.40
N ASP A 21 -27.04 -5.27 23.41
CA ASP A 21 -25.95 -5.61 24.34
C ASP A 21 -25.75 -7.10 24.65
N HIS A 22 -26.22 -8.03 23.80
CA HIS A 22 -25.80 -9.44 23.92
C HIS A 22 -24.92 -9.84 22.74
N ILE A 23 -23.63 -9.55 22.84
CA ILE A 23 -22.65 -10.23 21.99
C ILE A 23 -22.67 -11.70 22.39
N ASP A 24 -23.12 -12.55 21.47
CA ASP A 24 -23.14 -13.99 21.63
C ASP A 24 -21.73 -14.51 21.95
N GLY A 25 -21.58 -15.22 23.06
CA GLY A 25 -20.27 -15.74 23.49
C GLY A 25 -19.65 -16.70 22.47
N GLU A 26 -20.47 -17.42 21.70
CA GLU A 26 -20.00 -18.28 20.61
C GLU A 26 -19.43 -17.48 19.43
N LEU A 27 -20.03 -16.32 19.12
CA LEU A 27 -19.50 -15.37 18.14
C LEU A 27 -18.13 -14.83 18.57
N VAL A 28 -17.96 -14.45 19.85
CA VAL A 28 -16.67 -13.97 20.37
C VAL A 28 -15.58 -15.03 20.20
N LEU A 29 -15.84 -16.27 20.62
CA LEU A 29 -14.90 -17.39 20.46
C LEU A 29 -14.57 -17.69 19.00
N SER A 30 -15.51 -17.49 18.08
CA SER A 30 -15.29 -17.66 16.64
C SER A 30 -14.40 -16.55 16.06
N ILE A 31 -14.56 -15.32 16.53
CA ILE A 31 -13.72 -14.18 16.14
C ILE A 31 -12.29 -14.36 16.67
N GLU A 32 -12.12 -14.82 17.91
CA GLU A 32 -10.79 -15.09 18.48
C GLU A 32 -10.02 -16.14 17.66
N LYS A 33 -10.67 -17.26 17.31
CA LYS A 33 -10.07 -18.28 16.44
C LYS A 33 -9.74 -17.76 15.04
N LEU A 34 -10.58 -16.88 14.49
CA LEU A 34 -10.30 -16.25 13.21
C LEU A 34 -9.08 -15.32 13.30
N GLN A 35 -8.94 -14.58 14.40
CA GLN A 35 -7.78 -13.73 14.63
C GLN A 35 -6.49 -14.55 14.72
N GLU A 36 -6.49 -15.69 15.43
CA GLU A 36 -5.34 -16.59 15.47
C GLU A 36 -4.91 -17.05 14.07
N LEU A 37 -5.87 -17.39 13.21
CA LEU A 37 -5.60 -17.76 11.81
C LEU A 37 -5.07 -16.58 10.97
N GLN A 38 -5.54 -15.36 11.23
CA GLN A 38 -5.05 -14.15 10.56
C GLN A 38 -3.62 -13.83 10.97
N ASP A 39 -3.27 -14.04 12.25
CA ASP A 39 -1.89 -13.86 12.75
C ASP A 39 -0.94 -14.90 12.12
N GLU A 40 -1.39 -16.15 11.96
CA GLU A 40 -0.65 -17.18 11.22
C GLU A 40 -0.45 -16.80 9.75
N LEU A 41 -1.48 -16.26 9.11
CA LEU A 41 -1.40 -15.81 7.72
C LEU A 41 -0.44 -14.62 7.55
N GLU A 42 -0.46 -13.67 8.48
CA GLU A 42 0.46 -12.53 8.49
C GLU A 42 1.91 -13.00 8.59
N LYS A 43 2.19 -13.95 9.50
CA LYS A 43 3.53 -14.55 9.62
C LYS A 43 4.01 -15.21 8.33
N VAL A 44 3.12 -15.91 7.62
CA VAL A 44 3.47 -16.52 6.33
C VAL A 44 3.75 -15.46 5.27
N ASN A 45 2.98 -14.37 5.26
CA ASN A 45 3.18 -13.25 4.33
C ASN A 45 4.50 -12.49 4.61
N GLU A 46 4.86 -12.32 5.88
CA GLU A 46 6.15 -11.75 6.28
C GLU A 46 7.30 -12.64 5.79
N GLU A 47 7.26 -13.95 6.05
CA GLU A 47 8.30 -14.88 5.58
C GLU A 47 8.42 -14.91 4.04
N ALA A 48 7.29 -14.81 3.33
CA ALA A 48 7.29 -14.71 1.88
C ALA A 48 7.95 -13.40 1.40
N SER A 49 7.65 -12.29 2.08
CA SER A 49 8.22 -10.97 1.76
C SER A 49 9.73 -10.94 2.00
N ASP A 50 10.19 -11.54 3.11
CA ASP A 50 11.62 -11.67 3.43
C ASP A 50 12.35 -12.49 2.37
N LYS A 51 11.78 -13.62 1.94
CA LYS A 51 12.36 -14.45 0.87
C LYS A 51 12.45 -13.71 -0.46
N VAL A 52 11.44 -12.91 -0.81
CA VAL A 52 11.50 -12.06 -2.01
C VAL A 52 12.63 -11.04 -1.88
N LEU A 53 12.75 -10.38 -0.72
CA LEU A 53 13.80 -9.41 -0.46
C LEU A 53 15.21 -10.03 -0.53
N GLU A 54 15.41 -11.20 0.06
CA GLU A 54 16.69 -11.93 -0.01
C GLU A 54 17.09 -12.25 -1.46
N VAL A 55 16.12 -12.67 -2.28
CA VAL A 55 16.35 -12.93 -3.71
C VAL A 55 16.72 -11.64 -4.43
N GLU A 56 16.01 -10.54 -4.19
CA GLU A 56 16.34 -9.25 -4.80
C GLU A 56 17.74 -8.74 -4.41
N GLN A 57 18.10 -8.87 -3.14
CA GLN A 57 19.44 -8.52 -2.63
C GLN A 57 20.53 -9.35 -3.31
N LYS A 58 20.36 -10.68 -3.36
CA LYS A 58 21.29 -11.59 -4.03
C LYS A 58 21.50 -11.19 -5.50
N TYR A 59 20.42 -10.92 -6.24
CA TYR A 59 20.54 -10.53 -7.64
C TYR A 59 21.07 -9.10 -7.83
N ASN A 60 20.87 -8.20 -6.88
CA ASN A 60 21.51 -6.88 -6.88
C ASN A 60 23.04 -7.00 -6.79
N GLU A 61 23.55 -7.89 -5.95
CA GLU A 61 25.00 -8.15 -5.86
C GLU A 61 25.56 -8.73 -7.15
N ILE A 62 24.85 -9.68 -7.77
CA ILE A 62 25.24 -10.28 -9.05
C ILE A 62 25.18 -9.26 -10.20
N ARG A 63 24.17 -8.37 -10.21
CA ARG A 63 24.02 -7.32 -11.22
C ARG A 63 25.08 -6.22 -11.10
N ARG A 64 25.55 -5.91 -9.88
CA ARG A 64 26.52 -4.83 -9.62
C ARG A 64 27.77 -4.88 -10.52
N PRO A 65 28.54 -5.98 -10.62
CA PRO A 65 29.72 -6.02 -11.49
C PRO A 65 29.37 -5.87 -12.98
N VAL A 66 28.18 -6.31 -13.39
CA VAL A 66 27.68 -6.10 -14.77
C VAL A 66 27.41 -4.62 -15.02
N TYR A 67 26.78 -3.92 -14.08
CA TYR A 67 26.57 -2.48 -14.18
C TYR A 67 27.88 -1.70 -14.23
N VAL A 68 28.90 -2.10 -13.45
CA VAL A 68 30.23 -1.49 -13.51
C VAL A 68 30.83 -1.66 -14.91
N LYS A 69 30.85 -2.89 -15.46
CA LYS A 69 31.36 -3.15 -16.82
C LYS A 69 30.58 -2.37 -17.89
N ARG A 70 29.26 -2.31 -17.77
CA ARG A 70 28.40 -1.52 -18.66
C ARG A 70 28.75 -0.04 -18.58
N ASN A 71 28.97 0.48 -17.38
CA ASN A 71 29.31 1.89 -17.17
C ASN A 71 30.65 2.26 -17.81
N GLU A 72 31.66 1.39 -17.77
CA GLU A 72 32.92 1.65 -18.48
C GLU A 72 32.76 1.77 -19.99
N ILE A 73 31.83 1.01 -20.59
CA ILE A 73 31.50 1.14 -22.02
C ILE A 73 30.72 2.44 -22.26
N ILE A 74 29.74 2.76 -21.41
CA ILE A 74 28.92 3.97 -21.54
C ILE A 74 29.78 5.24 -21.53
N LYS A 75 30.85 5.30 -20.72
CA LYS A 75 31.80 6.44 -20.71
C LYS A 75 32.44 6.74 -22.07
N SER A 76 32.47 5.77 -22.99
CA SER A 76 32.99 5.98 -24.35
C SER A 76 31.96 6.52 -25.33
N ILE A 77 30.69 6.62 -24.91
CA ILE A 77 29.56 7.08 -25.73
C ILE A 77 29.18 8.50 -25.27
N PRO A 78 29.50 9.54 -26.05
CA PRO A 78 29.12 10.91 -25.71
C PRO A 78 27.61 11.05 -25.53
N ASP A 79 27.21 11.86 -24.56
CA ASP A 79 25.81 12.23 -24.30
C ASP A 79 24.85 11.05 -24.05
N PHE A 80 25.36 9.89 -23.65
CA PHE A 80 24.55 8.67 -23.52
C PHE A 80 23.35 8.88 -22.58
N TRP A 81 23.60 9.35 -21.35
CA TRP A 81 22.53 9.51 -20.36
C TRP A 81 21.57 10.65 -20.71
N LEU A 82 22.08 11.78 -21.22
CA LEU A 82 21.24 12.85 -21.74
C LEU A 82 20.30 12.34 -22.84
N THR A 83 20.84 11.64 -23.83
CA THR A 83 20.07 11.05 -24.93
C THR A 83 19.04 10.05 -24.42
N ALA A 84 19.42 9.20 -23.46
CA ALA A 84 18.51 8.21 -22.87
C ALA A 84 17.34 8.86 -22.13
N PHE A 85 17.58 9.90 -21.34
CA PHE A 85 16.52 10.58 -20.62
C PHE A 85 15.59 11.39 -21.55
N LEU A 86 16.13 12.09 -22.55
CA LEU A 86 15.33 12.82 -23.54
C LEU A 86 14.48 11.88 -24.41
N SER A 87 14.92 10.63 -24.60
CA SER A 87 14.17 9.62 -25.34
C SER A 87 13.08 8.93 -24.52
N HIS A 88 13.04 9.14 -23.19
CA HIS A 88 12.10 8.46 -22.32
C HIS A 88 10.81 9.30 -22.11
N PRO A 89 9.61 8.80 -22.48
CA PRO A 89 8.39 9.60 -22.52
C PRO A 89 7.98 10.27 -21.20
N ALA A 90 8.29 9.64 -20.06
CA ALA A 90 7.96 10.22 -18.75
C ALA A 90 9.07 11.07 -18.13
N LEU A 91 10.29 11.02 -18.68
CA LEU A 91 11.46 11.69 -18.09
C LEU A 91 11.94 12.87 -18.93
N CYS A 92 11.63 12.90 -20.23
CA CYS A 92 12.04 13.99 -21.12
C CYS A 92 11.54 15.35 -20.64
N ASP A 93 10.29 15.40 -20.17
CA ASP A 93 9.63 16.63 -19.72
C ASP A 93 10.07 17.08 -18.32
N LEU A 94 10.84 16.25 -17.60
CA LEU A 94 11.35 16.57 -16.27
C LEU A 94 12.70 17.30 -16.31
N LEU A 95 13.40 17.29 -17.44
CA LEU A 95 14.73 17.86 -17.59
C LEU A 95 14.65 19.31 -18.09
N SER A 96 14.96 20.26 -17.22
CA SER A 96 15.12 21.66 -17.61
C SER A 96 16.35 21.88 -18.50
N GLU A 97 16.43 23.03 -19.17
CA GLU A 97 17.61 23.38 -19.97
C GLU A 97 18.91 23.43 -19.14
N GLU A 98 18.81 23.69 -17.82
CA GLU A 98 19.96 23.68 -16.92
C GLU A 98 20.39 22.25 -16.57
N ASP A 99 19.43 21.35 -16.31
CA ASP A 99 19.69 19.94 -16.04
C ASP A 99 20.33 19.24 -17.24
N GLN A 100 19.88 19.58 -18.46
CA GLN A 100 20.45 19.04 -19.69
C GLN A 100 21.94 19.39 -19.84
N LYS A 101 22.37 20.58 -19.40
CA LYS A 101 23.78 20.98 -19.40
C LYS A 101 24.61 20.19 -18.39
N VAL A 102 24.02 19.83 -17.26
CA VAL A 102 24.68 18.96 -16.26
C VAL A 102 24.82 17.54 -16.81
N CYS A 103 23.76 17.02 -17.45
CA CYS A 103 23.77 15.69 -18.07
C CYS A 103 24.67 15.60 -19.33
N HIS A 104 25.03 16.74 -19.93
CA HIS A 104 25.97 16.85 -21.05
C HIS A 104 27.44 16.62 -20.63
N VAL A 105 27.74 16.54 -19.33
CA VAL A 105 29.10 16.32 -18.81
C VAL A 105 29.22 14.98 -18.11
N THR A 106 29.67 13.95 -18.83
CA THR A 106 30.68 12.95 -18.38
C THR A 106 31.12 12.07 -19.54
#